data_AF-A0A2N2K6A4-F1
#
_entry.id   AF-A0A2N2K6A4-F1
#
_cell.length_a   1.000
_cell.length_b   1.000
_cell.length_c   1.000
_cell.angle_alpha   90.00
_cell.angle_beta   90.00
_cell.angle_gamma   90.00
#
_symmetry.space_group_name_H-M   'P 1'
#
loop_
_entity.id
_entity.type
_entity.pdbx_description
1 polymer ?
#
loop_
_entity_poly.entity_id
_entity_poly.type
_entity_poly.pdbx_seq_one_letter_code
_entity_poly.pdbx_strand_id
1 'polypeptide(L)'
;MRRLSPAIFVLSLTGIFYLIKIGSSWAGIDLPWSTTFDCPEWTDITPKSRLNCDGILEGGNWACRDGATLFPEQITTDANFSGGDGGKGQRHWVGDGKKNNSGGLSIIFNKRQTEWWIRFYMRYPLGFIWREDSNQSQKILYSFDSTLPKNRGAGYIGWLRKNRIRLQVDGDKTYFSSPGSGWHSVMGGITGDGRWHIYEMHFKHGNPGEFQLWIDGGSRLHATDVDFSQCTGWTQFILPSNTNATNNGRCLGQDFDDIAISNTGRIGPIIKGPQSP
;
A
#
# COMPACT_ATOMS: atom_id res chain seq x y z
N MET A 1 -65.73 -58.29 10.27
CA MET A 1 -64.32 -58.47 10.70
C MET A 1 -63.52 -57.26 10.25
N ARG A 2 -62.96 -56.52 11.20
CA ARG A 2 -62.30 -55.22 11.01
C ARG A 2 -60.93 -55.40 10.33
N ARG A 3 -60.68 -54.61 9.28
CA ARG A 3 -59.40 -54.52 8.57
C ARG A 3 -58.40 -53.72 9.42
N LEU A 4 -57.22 -54.29 9.68
CA LEU A 4 -56.07 -53.60 10.27
C LEU A 4 -55.17 -53.11 9.12
N SER A 5 -54.91 -51.81 9.08
CA SER A 5 -53.97 -51.17 8.15
C SER A 5 -52.51 -51.39 8.60
N PRO A 6 -51.54 -51.53 7.68
CA PRO A 6 -50.13 -51.49 8.02
C PRO A 6 -49.66 -50.04 8.19
N ALA A 7 -49.02 -49.74 9.32
CA ALA A 7 -48.34 -48.47 9.56
C ALA A 7 -47.03 -48.43 8.76
N ILE A 8 -46.93 -47.50 7.81
CA ILE A 8 -45.71 -47.21 7.06
C ILE A 8 -44.86 -46.28 7.92
N PHE A 9 -43.72 -46.77 8.40
CA PHE A 9 -42.68 -45.95 9.04
C PHE A 9 -41.81 -45.32 7.94
N VAL A 10 -42.03 -44.04 7.63
CA VAL A 10 -41.13 -43.26 6.78
C VAL A 10 -40.08 -42.61 7.70
N LEU A 11 -38.88 -43.19 7.74
CA LEU A 11 -37.70 -42.52 8.30
C LEU A 11 -37.29 -41.41 7.33
N SER A 12 -37.65 -40.16 7.60
CA SER A 12 -37.08 -39.03 6.87
C SER A 12 -35.66 -38.76 7.39
N LEU A 13 -34.66 -39.17 6.61
CA LEU A 13 -33.29 -38.65 6.74
C LEU A 13 -33.30 -37.17 6.34
N THR A 14 -33.63 -36.29 7.29
CA THR A 14 -33.28 -34.87 7.20
C THR A 14 -31.77 -34.75 7.37
N GLY A 15 -31.06 -34.91 6.25
CA GLY A 15 -29.66 -34.53 6.12
C GLY A 15 -29.54 -33.04 6.41
N ILE A 16 -29.15 -32.72 7.65
CA ILE A 16 -28.70 -31.38 8.04
C ILE A 16 -27.40 -31.14 7.27
N PHE A 17 -27.52 -30.57 6.07
CA PHE A 17 -26.41 -29.89 5.44
C PHE A 17 -26.12 -28.64 6.28
N TYR A 18 -25.25 -28.81 7.27
CA TYR A 18 -24.52 -27.70 7.86
C TYR A 18 -23.74 -27.06 6.71
N LEU A 19 -24.30 -26.00 6.14
CA LEU A 19 -23.57 -25.03 5.34
C LEU A 19 -22.54 -24.39 6.29
N ILE A 20 -21.40 -25.05 6.44
CA ILE A 20 -20.19 -24.43 6.97
C ILE A 20 -19.89 -23.31 5.99
N LYS A 21 -20.32 -22.10 6.33
CA LYS A 21 -19.71 -20.90 5.74
C LYS A 21 -18.27 -20.95 6.19
N ILE A 22 -17.41 -21.49 5.33
CA ILE A 22 -15.96 -21.29 5.42
C ILE A 22 -15.80 -19.79 5.21
N GLY A 23 -15.85 -19.05 6.32
CA GLY A 23 -15.44 -17.65 6.32
C GLY A 23 -14.01 -17.65 5.85
N SER A 24 -13.75 -17.04 4.69
CA SER A 24 -12.40 -16.76 4.25
C SER A 24 -11.82 -15.79 5.26
N SER A 25 -11.12 -16.30 6.28
CA SER A 25 -10.31 -15.47 7.16
C SER A 25 -9.17 -14.95 6.29
N TRP A 26 -9.17 -13.66 6.01
CA TRP A 26 -8.02 -13.01 5.39
C TRP A 26 -6.85 -13.16 6.34
N ALA A 27 -5.80 -13.84 5.89
CA ALA A 27 -4.59 -14.00 6.69
C ALA A 27 -3.81 -12.68 6.60
N GLY A 28 -3.54 -12.06 7.75
CA GLY A 28 -2.50 -11.04 7.80
C GLY A 28 -1.12 -11.67 7.62
N ILE A 29 -0.11 -10.83 7.61
CA ILE A 29 1.29 -11.23 7.47
C ILE A 29 2.00 -11.22 8.83
N ASP A 30 2.99 -12.09 8.99
CA ASP A 30 3.96 -12.04 10.10
C ASP A 30 5.29 -11.46 9.61
N LEU A 31 6.03 -10.77 10.49
CA LEU A 31 7.33 -10.18 10.13
C LEU A 31 8.50 -11.11 10.48
N PRO A 32 9.57 -11.16 9.66
CA PRO A 32 9.75 -10.42 8.41
C PRO A 32 8.88 -10.97 7.27
N TRP A 33 8.51 -10.10 6.33
CA TRP A 33 7.69 -10.45 5.16
C TRP A 33 8.16 -9.68 3.92
N SER A 34 8.02 -10.27 2.75
CA SER A 34 8.30 -9.61 1.48
C SER A 34 7.45 -10.17 0.33
N THR A 35 7.33 -9.40 -0.74
CA THR A 35 6.67 -9.80 -2.00
C THR A 35 7.45 -9.24 -3.19
N THR A 36 7.49 -10.03 -4.26
CA THR A 36 7.90 -9.62 -5.62
C THR A 36 6.69 -9.71 -6.56
N PHE A 37 5.48 -9.71 -5.98
CA PHE A 37 4.21 -9.99 -6.64
C PHE A 37 4.25 -11.23 -7.55
N ASP A 38 4.82 -12.34 -7.07
CA ASP A 38 4.88 -13.60 -7.82
C ASP A 38 3.54 -14.35 -7.78
N CYS A 39 2.53 -13.73 -8.38
CA CYS A 39 1.16 -14.19 -8.48
C CYS A 39 0.61 -13.90 -9.88
N PRO A 40 -0.56 -14.44 -10.28
CA PRO A 40 -1.18 -14.08 -11.55
C PRO A 40 -1.40 -12.57 -11.66
N GLU A 41 -1.40 -12.03 -12.89
CA GLU A 41 -1.81 -10.65 -13.10
C GLU A 41 -3.23 -10.42 -12.58
N TRP A 42 -3.47 -9.22 -12.07
CA TRP A 42 -4.71 -8.89 -11.38
C TRP A 42 -5.12 -7.45 -11.64
N THR A 43 -6.44 -7.21 -11.65
CA THR A 43 -7.04 -5.86 -11.70
C THR A 43 -8.26 -5.75 -10.79
N ASP A 44 -8.40 -4.63 -10.09
CA ASP A 44 -9.46 -4.36 -9.08
C ASP A 44 -10.90 -4.30 -9.63
N ILE A 45 -11.07 -4.06 -10.93
CA ILE A 45 -12.41 -3.94 -11.55
C ILE A 45 -13.01 -5.29 -11.97
N THR A 46 -12.32 -6.42 -11.76
CA THR A 46 -12.84 -7.72 -12.14
C THR A 46 -13.62 -8.33 -10.97
N PRO A 47 -14.97 -8.38 -10.99
CA PRO A 47 -15.79 -8.80 -9.84
C PRO A 47 -15.59 -10.26 -9.39
N LYS A 48 -14.73 -11.01 -10.07
CA LYS A 48 -14.51 -12.45 -9.91
C LYS A 48 -13.11 -12.83 -9.44
N SER A 49 -12.12 -11.93 -9.49
CA SER A 49 -10.76 -12.24 -9.02
C SER A 49 -10.50 -11.51 -7.71
N ARG A 50 -10.76 -12.19 -6.59
CA ARG A 50 -10.19 -11.76 -5.31
C ARG A 50 -8.68 -11.73 -5.46
N LEU A 51 -8.05 -10.63 -5.03
CA LEU A 51 -6.60 -10.59 -4.96
C LEU A 51 -6.09 -11.77 -4.12
N ASN A 52 -5.20 -12.57 -4.71
CA ASN A 52 -4.52 -13.68 -4.05
C ASN A 52 -3.03 -13.59 -4.36
N CYS A 53 -2.34 -12.74 -3.60
CA CYS A 53 -0.92 -12.46 -3.78
C CYS A 53 -0.30 -12.19 -2.41
N ASP A 54 0.49 -13.13 -1.88
CA ASP A 54 1.33 -12.98 -0.68
C ASP A 54 0.64 -12.41 0.59
N GLY A 55 -0.67 -12.57 0.73
CA GLY A 55 -1.43 -12.01 1.87
C GLY A 55 -1.80 -10.52 1.71
N ILE A 56 -1.60 -9.96 0.52
CA ILE A 56 -1.99 -8.59 0.16
C ILE A 56 -3.49 -8.54 -0.14
N LEU A 57 -4.12 -7.43 0.26
CA LEU A 57 -5.53 -7.15 0.05
C LEU A 57 -5.74 -5.92 -0.83
N GLU A 58 -6.93 -5.79 -1.40
CA GLU A 58 -7.39 -4.57 -2.05
C GLU A 58 -7.45 -3.42 -1.04
N GLY A 59 -6.81 -2.28 -1.35
CA GLY A 59 -6.84 -1.07 -0.51
C GLY A 59 -8.11 -0.23 -0.69
N GLY A 60 -8.83 -0.46 -1.79
CA GLY A 60 -10.05 0.22 -2.17
C GLY A 60 -10.60 -0.39 -3.46
N ASN A 61 -11.88 -0.18 -3.74
CA ASN A 61 -12.55 -0.65 -4.96
C ASN A 61 -12.96 0.56 -5.81
N TRP A 62 -11.96 1.26 -6.34
CA TRP A 62 -12.16 2.41 -7.22
C TRP A 62 -10.98 2.56 -8.18
N ALA A 63 -11.24 3.16 -9.34
CA ALA A 63 -10.28 3.32 -10.42
C ALA A 63 -9.98 4.79 -10.70
N CYS A 64 -8.79 5.08 -11.23
CA CYS A 64 -8.53 6.36 -11.87
C CYS A 64 -9.41 6.49 -13.12
N ARG A 65 -9.91 7.68 -13.39
CA ARG A 65 -10.79 7.97 -14.53
C ARG A 65 -10.16 8.99 -15.46
N ASP A 66 -10.15 8.66 -16.74
CA ASP A 66 -9.84 9.58 -17.84
C ASP A 66 -10.98 9.53 -18.87
N GLY A 67 -11.88 10.52 -18.80
CA GLY A 67 -13.14 10.48 -19.54
C GLY A 67 -13.97 9.24 -19.22
N ALA A 68 -14.25 8.42 -20.24
CA ALA A 68 -14.99 7.16 -20.12
C ALA A 68 -14.10 5.98 -19.69
N THR A 69 -12.78 6.12 -19.78
CA THR A 69 -11.82 5.05 -19.51
C THR A 69 -11.53 4.95 -18.02
N LEU A 70 -11.53 3.71 -17.50
CA LEU A 70 -11.19 3.40 -16.11
C LEU A 70 -9.85 2.66 -16.06
N PHE A 71 -9.00 3.10 -15.13
CA PHE A 71 -7.70 2.51 -14.87
C PHE A 71 -7.68 1.96 -13.44
N PRO A 72 -7.93 0.65 -13.26
CA PRO A 72 -7.98 -0.01 -11.96
C PRO A 72 -6.59 -0.18 -11.37
N GLU A 73 -6.50 -0.47 -10.07
CA GLU A 73 -5.26 -0.97 -9.47
C GLU A 73 -4.85 -2.27 -10.17
N GLN A 74 -3.55 -2.51 -10.38
CA GLN A 74 -3.07 -3.69 -11.08
C GLN A 74 -1.87 -4.34 -10.41
N ILE A 75 -1.76 -5.66 -10.57
CA ILE A 75 -0.49 -6.39 -10.50
C ILE A 75 -0.15 -6.81 -11.92
N THR A 76 1.00 -6.38 -12.43
CA THR A 76 1.37 -6.59 -13.84
C THR A 76 2.87 -6.68 -14.05
N THR A 77 3.28 -7.43 -15.07
CA THR A 77 4.70 -7.54 -15.46
C THR A 77 5.31 -6.21 -15.87
N ASP A 78 4.51 -5.27 -16.39
CA ASP A 78 5.01 -3.96 -16.85
C ASP A 78 5.43 -3.04 -15.68
N ALA A 79 5.01 -3.38 -14.47
CA ALA A 79 5.36 -2.68 -13.24
C ALA A 79 6.55 -3.34 -12.52
N ASN A 80 7.17 -4.38 -13.10
CA ASN A 80 8.32 -5.07 -12.51
C ASN A 80 9.58 -4.18 -12.53
N PHE A 81 10.29 -4.11 -11.41
CA PHE A 81 11.62 -3.54 -11.30
C PHE A 81 12.66 -4.58 -11.71
N SER A 82 13.25 -4.42 -12.90
CA SER A 82 14.27 -5.36 -13.41
C SER A 82 15.52 -5.50 -12.54
N GLY A 83 15.81 -4.49 -11.69
CA GLY A 83 16.89 -4.55 -10.70
C GLY A 83 16.53 -5.32 -9.42
N GLY A 84 15.26 -5.68 -9.25
CA GLY A 84 14.65 -6.35 -8.11
C GLY A 84 14.76 -7.87 -8.11
N ASP A 85 14.03 -8.54 -7.23
CA ASP A 85 14.10 -10.00 -7.04
C ASP A 85 13.24 -10.79 -8.07
N GLY A 86 12.58 -10.09 -9.00
CA GLY A 86 11.85 -10.67 -10.12
C GLY A 86 10.33 -10.50 -10.01
N GLY A 87 9.56 -11.41 -10.62
CA GLY A 87 8.10 -11.39 -10.50
C GLY A 87 7.39 -10.29 -11.30
N LYS A 88 6.52 -9.53 -10.63
CA LYS A 88 5.69 -8.44 -11.17
C LYS A 88 5.77 -7.24 -10.24
N GLY A 89 5.18 -6.13 -10.63
CA GLY A 89 4.97 -5.01 -9.71
C GLY A 89 3.49 -4.66 -9.56
N GLN A 90 3.23 -3.78 -8.61
CA GLN A 90 1.97 -3.07 -8.47
C GLN A 90 1.98 -1.82 -9.36
N ARG A 91 0.90 -1.61 -10.12
CA ARG A 91 0.62 -0.35 -10.83
C ARG A 91 -0.56 0.37 -10.20
N HIS A 92 -0.27 1.55 -9.67
CA HIS A 92 -1.25 2.49 -9.14
C HIS A 92 -1.49 3.64 -10.11
N TRP A 93 -2.73 3.84 -10.54
CA TRP A 93 -3.06 4.90 -11.48
C TRP A 93 -3.42 6.18 -10.76
N VAL A 94 -2.87 7.30 -11.25
CA VAL A 94 -3.16 8.64 -10.72
C VAL A 94 -3.46 9.58 -11.88
N GLY A 95 -4.56 10.31 -11.76
CA GLY A 95 -5.03 11.26 -12.75
C GLY A 95 -5.33 12.62 -12.14
N ASP A 96 -5.76 13.52 -13.02
CA ASP A 96 -5.91 14.92 -12.68
C ASP A 96 -7.08 15.15 -11.72
N GLY A 97 -6.92 16.17 -10.87
CA GLY A 97 -7.94 16.56 -9.90
C GLY A 97 -7.77 15.94 -8.50
N LYS A 98 -8.85 15.95 -7.74
CA LYS A 98 -8.89 15.52 -6.33
C LYS A 98 -9.42 14.09 -6.26
N LYS A 99 -8.67 13.17 -5.62
CA LYS A 99 -9.05 11.75 -5.46
C LYS A 99 -9.34 11.03 -6.78
N ASN A 100 -8.65 11.41 -7.87
CA ASN A 100 -8.68 10.68 -9.12
C ASN A 100 -7.48 9.72 -9.15
N ASN A 101 -7.62 8.55 -8.53
CA ASN A 101 -6.57 7.54 -8.43
C ASN A 101 -7.20 6.15 -8.27
N SER A 102 -6.44 5.06 -8.43
CA SER A 102 -6.92 3.70 -8.12
C SER A 102 -6.86 3.38 -6.61
N GLY A 103 -7.34 2.19 -6.19
CA GLY A 103 -7.56 1.83 -4.78
C GLY A 103 -6.30 1.62 -3.92
N GLY A 104 -5.16 1.31 -4.53
CA GLY A 104 -3.95 0.89 -3.81
C GLY A 104 -4.04 -0.55 -3.28
N LEU A 105 -2.96 -0.99 -2.63
CA LEU A 105 -2.87 -2.30 -1.98
C LEU A 105 -2.74 -2.15 -0.48
N SER A 106 -3.40 -3.04 0.25
CA SER A 106 -3.45 -3.07 1.71
C SER A 106 -2.67 -4.26 2.25
N ILE A 107 -1.81 -4.00 3.23
CA ILE A 107 -1.07 -5.02 3.97
C ILE A 107 -1.55 -4.98 5.42
N ILE A 108 -2.03 -6.12 5.93
CA ILE A 108 -2.53 -6.29 7.30
C ILE A 108 -1.56 -7.16 8.07
N PHE A 109 -1.17 -6.73 9.27
CA PHE A 109 -0.32 -7.53 10.15
C PHE A 109 -1.15 -8.51 11.00
N ASN A 110 -0.69 -9.75 11.15
CA ASN A 110 -1.28 -10.73 12.07
C ASN A 110 -1.17 -10.28 13.53
N LYS A 111 -0.16 -9.47 13.83
CA LYS A 111 0.09 -8.89 15.15
C LYS A 111 0.28 -7.39 15.00
N ARG A 112 -0.20 -6.65 15.99
CA ARG A 112 0.09 -5.21 16.11
C ARG A 112 1.60 -4.99 16.16
N GLN A 113 2.09 -4.08 15.31
CA GLN A 113 3.48 -3.68 15.26
C GLN A 113 3.67 -2.37 16.03
N THR A 114 4.67 -2.30 16.89
CA THR A 114 5.08 -1.06 17.57
C THR A 114 6.38 -0.50 17.02
N GLU A 115 7.11 -1.29 16.24
CA GLU A 115 8.32 -0.86 15.53
C GLU A 115 8.44 -1.71 14.26
N TRP A 116 8.64 -1.06 13.12
CA TRP A 116 8.82 -1.75 11.84
C TRP A 116 9.57 -0.89 10.84
N TRP A 117 10.26 -1.57 9.93
CA TRP A 117 10.96 -1.04 8.78
C TRP A 117 10.29 -1.56 7.52
N ILE A 118 10.21 -0.73 6.50
CA ILE A 118 9.75 -1.13 5.16
C ILE A 118 10.71 -0.63 4.11
N ARG A 119 10.92 -1.45 3.09
CA ARG A 119 11.60 -1.11 1.86
C ARG A 119 10.68 -1.42 0.69
N PHE A 120 10.65 -0.54 -0.31
CA PHE A 120 10.04 -0.81 -1.60
C PHE A 120 10.72 0.05 -2.68
N TYR A 121 10.57 -0.33 -3.94
CA TYR A 121 10.93 0.52 -5.07
C TYR A 121 9.70 1.20 -5.60
N MET A 122 9.84 2.45 -6.02
CA MET A 122 8.76 3.20 -6.64
C MET A 122 9.27 3.97 -7.86
N ARG A 123 8.49 3.99 -8.93
CA ARG A 123 8.74 4.75 -10.15
C ARG A 123 7.56 5.65 -10.48
N TYR A 124 7.85 6.94 -10.64
CA TYR A 124 6.97 7.85 -11.36
C TYR A 124 7.34 7.83 -12.85
N PRO A 125 6.36 7.89 -13.76
CA PRO A 125 6.65 7.91 -15.18
C PRO A 125 7.39 9.20 -15.56
N LEU A 126 8.23 9.12 -16.61
CA LEU A 126 8.92 10.28 -17.15
C LEU A 126 7.89 11.34 -17.56
N GLY A 127 8.08 12.57 -17.09
CA GLY A 127 7.18 13.68 -17.38
C GLY A 127 5.95 13.75 -16.48
N PHE A 128 5.87 12.97 -15.40
CA PHE A 128 4.78 13.11 -14.41
C PHE A 128 4.80 14.51 -13.78
N ILE A 129 3.65 15.19 -13.73
CA ILE A 129 3.52 16.58 -13.28
C ILE A 129 2.55 16.69 -12.11
N TRP A 130 2.98 17.40 -11.07
CA TRP A 130 2.10 17.90 -10.02
C TRP A 130 1.42 19.20 -10.45
N ARG A 131 0.18 19.40 -10.01
CA ARG A 131 -0.53 20.68 -10.25
C ARG A 131 0.14 21.79 -9.43
N GLU A 132 0.67 22.81 -10.09
CA GLU A 132 1.50 23.87 -9.46
C GLU A 132 0.76 24.65 -8.36
N ASP A 133 -0.53 24.93 -8.58
CA ASP A 133 -1.39 25.70 -7.68
C ASP A 133 -1.88 24.91 -6.46
N SER A 134 -1.49 23.64 -6.33
CA SER A 134 -2.13 22.69 -5.42
C SER A 134 -1.19 22.26 -4.32
N ASN A 135 -1.76 21.87 -3.18
CA ASN A 135 -1.00 21.14 -2.19
C ASN A 135 -0.62 19.81 -2.84
N GLN A 136 0.52 19.73 -3.53
CA GLN A 136 1.10 18.47 -4.03
C GLN A 136 0.98 17.46 -2.89
N SER A 137 0.01 16.57 -2.95
CA SER A 137 -0.34 15.75 -1.80
C SER A 137 -0.74 14.38 -2.26
N GLN A 138 0.28 13.56 -2.46
CA GLN A 138 0.12 12.13 -2.42
C GLN A 138 0.36 11.63 -1.00
N LYS A 139 -0.42 10.63 -0.59
CA LYS A 139 -0.10 9.73 0.50
C LYS A 139 0.56 8.50 -0.11
N ILE A 140 1.90 8.48 -0.04
CA ILE A 140 2.70 7.35 -0.51
C ILE A 140 2.38 6.14 0.36
N LEU A 141 2.32 6.30 1.68
CA LEU A 141 1.88 5.24 2.58
C LEU A 141 0.93 5.83 3.61
N TYR A 142 -0.19 5.14 3.84
CA TYR A 142 -1.14 5.49 4.90
C TYR A 142 -1.26 4.34 5.89
N SER A 143 -0.89 4.58 7.14
CA SER A 143 -0.90 3.58 8.21
C SER A 143 -2.16 3.66 9.07
N PHE A 144 -2.57 2.52 9.62
CA PHE A 144 -3.80 2.35 10.38
C PHE A 144 -3.58 1.58 11.67
N ASP A 145 -4.45 1.85 12.63
CA ASP A 145 -4.60 1.12 13.88
C ASP A 145 -6.07 0.71 14.02
N SER A 146 -6.33 -0.58 14.22
CA SER A 146 -7.68 -1.10 14.42
C SER A 146 -8.41 -0.56 15.67
N THR A 147 -7.71 0.08 16.61
CA THR A 147 -8.35 0.75 17.77
C THR A 147 -8.80 2.17 17.46
N LEU A 148 -8.37 2.76 16.34
CA LEU A 148 -8.85 4.05 15.88
C LEU A 148 -10.24 3.93 15.24
N PRO A 149 -11.06 5.00 15.24
CA PRO A 149 -12.29 5.03 14.46
C PRO A 149 -12.01 4.68 12.99
N LYS A 150 -12.93 3.95 12.34
CA LYS A 150 -12.78 3.44 10.95
C LYS A 150 -12.42 4.49 9.89
N ASN A 151 -12.57 5.77 10.21
CA ASN A 151 -12.39 6.92 9.32
C ASN A 151 -11.02 7.60 9.55
N ARG A 152 -10.21 7.07 10.48
CA ARG A 152 -8.94 7.64 10.95
C ARG A 152 -7.85 6.60 10.78
N GLY A 153 -6.76 7.00 10.13
CA GLY A 153 -5.51 6.24 10.14
C GLY A 153 -4.53 6.87 11.11
N ALA A 154 -3.54 6.11 11.57
CA ALA A 154 -2.54 6.58 12.53
C ALA A 154 -1.69 7.75 11.96
N GLY A 155 -1.43 7.72 10.65
CA GLY A 155 -0.69 8.78 9.98
C GLY A 155 -0.27 8.37 8.58
N TYR A 156 0.12 9.35 7.77
CA TYR A 156 0.59 9.12 6.40
C TYR A 156 1.85 9.89 6.08
N ILE A 157 2.62 9.32 5.15
CA ILE A 157 3.83 9.91 4.58
C ILE A 157 3.55 10.27 3.12
N GLY A 158 4.12 11.38 2.66
CA GLY A 158 3.85 11.84 1.31
C GLY A 158 4.59 13.09 0.88
N TRP A 159 4.44 13.41 -0.39
CA TRP A 159 4.91 14.67 -0.95
C TRP A 159 4.12 15.85 -0.40
N LEU A 160 4.78 17.00 -0.40
CA LEU A 160 4.21 18.29 -0.06
C LEU A 160 4.79 19.38 -0.98
N ARG A 161 4.02 20.47 -1.13
CA ARG A 161 4.49 21.75 -1.68
C ARG A 161 5.88 22.17 -1.15
N LYS A 162 6.50 23.05 -1.94
CA LYS A 162 7.81 23.66 -1.67
C LYS A 162 8.93 22.62 -1.61
N ASN A 163 8.79 21.55 -2.39
CA ASN A 163 9.81 20.51 -2.49
C ASN A 163 10.14 19.89 -1.12
N ARG A 164 9.11 19.41 -0.41
CA ARG A 164 9.24 18.79 0.91
C ARG A 164 8.53 17.44 0.96
N ILE A 165 8.92 16.65 1.94
CA ILE A 165 8.22 15.46 2.38
C ILE A 165 7.53 15.78 3.69
N ARG A 166 6.36 15.18 3.92
CA ARG A 166 5.62 15.30 5.18
C ARG A 166 5.29 13.95 5.78
N LEU A 167 5.46 13.83 7.08
CA LEU A 167 4.75 12.87 7.90
C LEU A 167 3.62 13.62 8.61
N GLN A 168 2.37 13.27 8.29
CA GLN A 168 1.22 13.71 9.06
C GLN A 168 0.84 12.60 10.02
N VAL A 169 0.97 12.86 11.31
CA VAL A 169 0.43 11.99 12.35
C VAL A 169 -0.96 12.49 12.73
N ASP A 170 -1.89 11.56 12.96
CA ASP A 170 -3.26 11.92 13.29
C ASP A 170 -3.37 12.31 14.76
N GLY A 171 -3.92 13.48 15.03
CA GLY A 171 -4.00 14.06 16.38
C GLY A 171 -2.70 14.70 16.91
N ASP A 172 -1.66 14.82 16.09
CA ASP A 172 -0.41 15.51 16.41
C ASP A 172 -0.01 16.51 15.30
N LYS A 173 1.10 17.23 15.50
CA LYS A 173 1.73 18.12 14.52
C LYS A 173 2.19 17.36 13.28
N THR A 174 2.37 18.10 12.19
CA THR A 174 3.00 17.58 10.97
C THR A 174 4.51 17.72 11.08
N TYR A 175 5.23 16.66 10.73
CA TYR A 175 6.69 16.67 10.60
C TYR A 175 7.05 16.83 9.13
N PHE A 176 8.11 17.58 8.85
CA PHE A 176 8.48 17.91 7.49
C PHE A 176 9.98 17.74 7.29
N SER A 177 10.38 17.30 6.09
CA SER A 177 11.78 17.34 5.68
C SER A 177 12.31 18.77 5.65
N SER A 178 13.63 18.92 5.64
CA SER A 178 14.26 20.19 5.27
C SER A 178 13.74 20.70 3.92
N PRO A 179 13.61 22.02 3.73
CA PRO A 179 13.31 22.59 2.42
C PRO A 179 14.31 22.09 1.37
N GLY A 180 13.82 21.72 0.19
CA GLY A 180 14.69 21.21 -0.88
C GLY A 180 14.85 19.70 -0.90
N SER A 181 14.53 18.98 0.18
CA SER A 181 14.73 17.52 0.28
C SER A 181 13.61 16.66 -0.31
N GLY A 182 12.61 17.26 -0.98
CA GLY A 182 11.45 16.56 -1.54
C GLY A 182 11.56 16.19 -3.02
N TRP A 183 10.41 16.25 -3.71
CA TRP A 183 10.22 15.89 -5.11
C TRP A 183 11.35 16.31 -6.07
N HIS A 184 11.71 17.60 -6.14
CA HIS A 184 12.73 18.07 -7.09
C HIS A 184 14.12 17.52 -6.81
N SER A 185 14.45 17.25 -5.53
CA SER A 185 15.75 16.66 -5.20
C SER A 185 15.79 15.17 -5.51
N VAL A 186 14.66 14.47 -5.45
CA VAL A 186 14.59 13.04 -5.77
C VAL A 186 14.53 12.84 -7.28
N MET A 187 13.65 13.56 -7.97
CA MET A 187 13.45 13.43 -9.42
C MET A 187 14.46 14.23 -10.25
N GLY A 188 15.28 15.09 -9.64
CA GLY A 188 16.21 15.97 -10.34
C GLY A 188 15.55 17.11 -11.15
N GLY A 189 14.25 17.37 -10.93
CA GLY A 189 13.50 18.38 -11.67
C GLY A 189 12.05 18.51 -11.20
N ILE A 190 11.23 19.30 -11.90
CA ILE A 190 9.81 19.49 -11.56
C ILE A 190 8.91 18.33 -12.01
N THR A 191 9.39 17.50 -12.93
CA THR A 191 8.69 16.34 -13.49
C THR A 191 9.24 15.03 -12.93
N GLY A 192 8.47 13.94 -13.02
CA GLY A 192 8.97 12.59 -12.77
C GLY A 192 10.06 12.24 -13.78
N ASP A 193 11.06 11.48 -13.35
CA ASP A 193 12.27 11.18 -14.13
C ASP A 193 12.23 9.81 -14.84
N GLY A 194 11.18 9.02 -14.59
CA GLY A 194 11.02 7.69 -15.18
C GLY A 194 11.88 6.61 -14.54
N ARG A 195 12.58 6.89 -13.43
CA ARG A 195 13.49 5.96 -12.77
C ARG A 195 12.86 5.31 -11.54
N TRP A 196 13.39 4.15 -11.20
CA TRP A 196 13.08 3.48 -9.95
C TRP A 196 13.91 4.09 -8.83
N HIS A 197 13.25 4.49 -7.76
CA HIS A 197 13.88 4.97 -6.53
C HIS A 197 13.59 3.98 -5.42
N ILE A 198 14.59 3.72 -4.57
CA ILE A 198 14.40 2.91 -3.37
C ILE A 198 13.88 3.80 -2.24
N TYR A 199 12.78 3.39 -1.64
CA TYR A 199 12.22 3.99 -0.43
C TYR A 199 12.47 3.05 0.73
N GLU A 200 13.03 3.58 1.81
CA GLU A 200 13.11 2.88 3.08
C GLU A 200 12.52 3.75 4.17
N MET A 201 11.66 3.18 5.01
CA MET A 201 11.02 3.90 6.12
C MET A 201 11.16 3.10 7.41
N HIS A 202 11.27 3.81 8.52
CA HIS A 202 11.25 3.26 9.86
C HIS A 202 10.16 3.98 10.66
N PHE A 203 9.29 3.20 11.30
CA PHE A 203 8.25 3.66 12.19
C PHE A 203 8.46 3.04 13.55
N LYS A 204 8.52 3.88 14.60
CA LYS A 204 8.64 3.43 15.98
C LYS A 204 7.63 4.17 16.86
N HIS A 205 6.76 3.40 17.47
CA HIS A 205 5.86 3.86 18.53
C HIS A 205 6.65 4.00 19.84
N GLY A 206 6.24 4.92 20.70
CA GLY A 206 6.86 5.11 22.01
C GLY A 206 6.73 6.54 22.50
N ASN A 207 7.41 6.84 23.61
CA ASN A 207 7.58 8.18 24.12
C ASN A 207 9.07 8.44 24.42
N PRO A 208 9.82 9.07 23.51
CA PRO A 208 9.35 9.57 22.21
C PRO A 208 9.23 8.45 21.16
N GLY A 209 8.33 8.64 20.20
CA GLY A 209 8.32 7.85 18.97
C GLY A 209 9.34 8.36 17.97
N GLU A 210 9.60 7.57 16.93
CA GLU A 210 10.57 7.91 15.89
C GLU A 210 10.01 7.60 14.49
N PHE A 211 10.38 8.45 13.54
CA PHE A 211 10.16 8.22 12.12
C PHE A 211 11.42 8.58 11.33
N GLN A 212 11.81 7.69 10.41
CA GLN A 212 12.88 7.94 9.46
C GLN A 212 12.45 7.56 8.05
N LEU A 213 12.91 8.32 7.07
CA LEU A 213 12.75 8.05 5.64
C LEU A 213 14.07 8.25 4.93
N TRP A 214 14.47 7.26 4.14
CA TRP A 214 15.54 7.35 3.16
C TRP A 214 14.97 7.15 1.76
N ILE A 215 15.52 7.91 0.81
CA ILE A 215 15.26 7.72 -0.61
C ILE A 215 16.62 7.69 -1.31
N ASP A 216 16.89 6.62 -2.06
CA ASP A 216 18.17 6.34 -2.72
C ASP A 216 19.35 6.36 -1.74
N GLY A 217 19.15 5.78 -0.56
CA GLY A 217 20.13 5.72 0.52
C GLY A 217 20.31 7.04 1.31
N GLY A 218 19.91 8.18 0.75
CA GLY A 218 19.98 9.49 1.42
C GLY A 218 18.85 9.71 2.41
N SER A 219 19.16 10.14 3.64
CA SER A 219 18.15 10.51 4.65
C SER A 219 17.37 11.74 4.19
N ARG A 220 16.03 11.65 4.18
CA ARG A 220 15.13 12.72 3.71
C ARG A 220 14.28 13.32 4.82
N LEU A 221 13.88 12.52 5.79
CA LEU A 221 13.14 12.97 6.96
C LEU A 221 13.55 12.11 8.15
N HIS A 222 13.90 12.75 9.27
CA HIS A 222 14.17 12.09 10.54
C HIS A 222 13.52 12.92 11.64
N ALA A 223 12.61 12.32 12.39
CA ALA A 223 11.96 12.91 13.55
C ALA A 223 12.07 11.92 14.72
N THR A 224 12.57 12.40 15.86
CA THR A 224 12.84 11.58 17.07
C THR A 224 11.91 11.92 18.23
N ASP A 225 10.88 12.74 17.98
CA ASP A 225 9.90 13.22 18.94
C ASP A 225 8.48 12.99 18.43
N VAL A 226 8.27 11.92 17.64
CA VAL A 226 6.99 11.68 16.97
C VAL A 226 5.97 11.18 17.99
N ASP A 227 4.86 11.90 18.13
CA ASP A 227 3.78 11.51 19.05
C ASP A 227 2.74 10.63 18.34
N PHE A 228 2.91 9.32 18.45
CA PHE A 228 1.93 8.33 18.01
C PHE A 228 0.91 7.96 19.11
N SER A 229 0.71 8.78 20.15
CA SER A 229 -0.14 8.46 21.30
C SER A 229 -1.61 8.16 20.97
N GLN A 230 -2.10 8.63 19.82
CA GLN A 230 -3.46 8.33 19.37
C GLN A 230 -3.61 6.88 18.87
N CYS A 231 -2.52 6.22 18.48
CA CYS A 231 -2.52 4.79 18.19
C CYS A 231 -1.78 4.01 19.28
N THR A 232 -2.06 2.72 19.38
CA THR A 232 -1.37 1.76 20.26
C THR A 232 -0.33 0.93 19.50
N GLY A 233 -0.20 1.18 18.20
CA GLY A 233 0.64 0.48 17.23
C GLY A 233 -0.05 0.41 15.87
N TRP A 234 0.59 -0.23 14.91
CA TRP A 234 0.06 -0.38 13.55
C TRP A 234 -0.46 -1.80 13.32
N THR A 235 -1.63 -1.89 12.71
CA THR A 235 -2.25 -3.16 12.31
C THR A 235 -2.33 -3.32 10.80
N GLN A 236 -2.16 -2.21 10.06
CA GLN A 236 -2.31 -2.19 8.61
C GLN A 236 -1.63 -0.95 8.02
N PHE A 237 -1.24 -1.03 6.74
CA PHE A 237 -1.05 0.15 5.92
C PHE A 237 -1.56 -0.07 4.49
N ILE A 238 -1.73 1.04 3.75
CA ILE A 238 -2.06 1.06 2.32
C ILE A 238 -0.92 1.73 1.55
N LEU A 239 -0.51 1.10 0.44
CA LEU A 239 0.56 1.53 -0.46
C LEU A 239 0.09 1.46 -1.92
N PRO A 240 0.21 2.56 -2.70
CA PRO A 240 -0.06 3.91 -2.22
C PRO A 240 -1.54 4.11 -1.92
N SER A 241 -1.89 5.19 -1.22
CA SER A 241 -3.27 5.38 -0.74
C SER A 241 -4.08 6.36 -1.58
N ASN A 242 -3.70 7.63 -1.58
CA ASN A 242 -4.48 8.65 -2.27
C ASN A 242 -3.59 9.75 -2.81
N THR A 243 -4.08 10.41 -3.86
CA THR A 243 -3.43 11.58 -4.41
C THR A 243 -4.43 12.70 -4.56
N ASN A 244 -3.99 13.92 -4.23
CA ASN A 244 -4.64 15.12 -4.68
C ASN A 244 -3.64 15.89 -5.52
N ALA A 245 -4.11 16.25 -6.72
CA ALA A 245 -3.58 17.29 -7.55
C ALA A 245 -2.32 16.96 -8.36
N THR A 246 -2.53 16.05 -9.30
CA THR A 246 -1.70 15.94 -10.50
C THR A 246 -2.26 16.79 -11.63
N ASN A 247 -1.44 17.03 -12.66
CA ASN A 247 -1.80 17.78 -13.87
C ASN A 247 -1.12 17.16 -15.10
N ASN A 248 -1.34 15.86 -15.28
CA ASN A 248 -0.78 15.01 -16.31
C ASN A 248 -1.59 15.04 -17.62
N GLY A 249 -2.81 15.58 -17.60
CA GLY A 249 -3.76 15.56 -18.73
C GLY A 249 -4.44 14.21 -18.95
N ARG A 250 -4.09 13.19 -18.16
CA ARG A 250 -4.59 11.80 -18.23
C ARG A 250 -4.25 11.03 -16.96
N CYS A 251 -4.82 9.83 -16.81
CA CYS A 251 -4.33 8.86 -15.81
C CYS A 251 -2.94 8.36 -16.21
N LEU A 252 -1.99 8.36 -15.27
CA LEU A 252 -0.65 7.80 -15.41
C LEU A 252 -0.40 6.75 -14.32
N GLY A 253 0.24 5.64 -14.70
CA GLY A 253 0.64 4.58 -13.78
C GLY A 253 1.92 4.96 -13.01
N GLN A 254 1.86 4.86 -11.69
CA GLN A 254 2.99 4.83 -10.79
C GLN A 254 3.22 3.38 -10.39
N ASP A 255 4.47 2.93 -10.47
CA ASP A 255 4.78 1.52 -10.27
C ASP A 255 5.52 1.32 -8.94
N PHE A 256 5.25 0.20 -8.28
CA PHE A 256 5.81 -0.20 -6.99
C PHE A 256 6.27 -1.66 -7.08
N ASP A 257 7.41 -1.97 -6.48
CA ASP A 257 7.93 -3.34 -6.48
C ASP A 257 8.84 -3.67 -5.28
N ASP A 258 9.14 -4.96 -5.09
CA ASP A 258 9.97 -5.59 -4.06
C ASP A 258 9.73 -5.03 -2.65
N ILE A 259 8.48 -5.11 -2.20
CA ILE A 259 8.14 -4.68 -0.85
C ILE A 259 8.73 -5.68 0.13
N ALA A 260 9.48 -5.19 1.12
CA ALA A 260 9.98 -5.97 2.24
C ALA A 260 9.73 -5.22 3.54
N ILE A 261 9.36 -5.95 4.59
CA ILE A 261 9.02 -5.42 5.91
C ILE A 261 9.75 -6.23 6.98
N SER A 262 10.36 -5.55 7.93
CA SER A 262 11.11 -6.14 9.04
C SER A 262 10.73 -5.47 10.35
N ASN A 263 10.94 -6.16 11.47
CA ASN A 263 10.89 -5.62 12.82
C ASN A 263 12.23 -5.81 13.57
N THR A 264 13.31 -6.11 12.85
CA THR A 264 14.65 -6.35 13.44
C THR A 264 15.68 -5.32 12.99
N GLY A 265 15.35 -4.43 12.05
CA GLY A 265 16.24 -3.39 11.57
C GLY A 265 16.00 -2.98 10.13
N ARG A 266 16.80 -2.00 9.69
CA ARG A 266 16.80 -1.48 8.31
C ARG A 266 17.16 -2.60 7.31
N ILE A 267 16.47 -2.59 6.17
CA ILE A 267 16.52 -3.67 5.17
C ILE A 267 17.64 -3.44 4.16
N GLY A 268 17.81 -2.20 3.68
CA GLY A 268 18.76 -1.86 2.62
C GLY A 268 18.28 -2.24 1.21
N PRO A 269 19.08 -1.92 0.18
CA PRO A 269 18.78 -2.26 -1.21
C PRO A 269 19.00 -3.75 -1.51
N ILE A 270 18.27 -4.28 -2.51
CA ILE A 270 18.67 -5.53 -3.18
C ILE A 270 20.01 -5.30 -3.88
N ILE A 271 20.99 -6.13 -3.52
CA ILE A 271 22.28 -6.19 -4.18
C ILE A 271 22.31 -7.50 -4.95
N LYS A 272 22.08 -7.44 -6.27
CA LYS A 272 22.40 -8.58 -7.12
C LYS A 272 23.92 -8.73 -7.12
N GLY A 273 24.41 -9.87 -6.65
CA GLY A 273 25.81 -10.24 -6.83
C GLY A 273 26.20 -10.21 -8.32
N PRO A 274 27.51 -10.26 -8.66
CA PRO A 274 27.92 -10.33 -10.06
C PRO A 274 27.19 -11.50 -10.73
N GLN A 275 26.34 -11.18 -11.70
CA GLN A 275 25.74 -12.20 -12.56
C GLN A 275 26.91 -12.92 -13.22
N SER A 276 27.09 -14.19 -12.88
CA SER A 276 28.07 -15.02 -13.58
C SER A 276 27.64 -15.07 -15.06
N PRO A 277 28.56 -14.84 -16.01
CA PRO A 277 28.25 -14.71 -17.42
C PRO A 277 27.61 -15.96 -18.02
#